data_AF-A0A354CP58-F1
#
_entry.id   AF-A0A354CP58-F1
#
_cell.length_a   1.000
_cell.length_b   1.000
_cell.length_c   1.000
_cell.angle_alpha   90.00
_cell.angle_beta   90.00
_cell.angle_gamma   90.00
#
_symmetry.space_group_name_H-M   'P 1'
#
loop_
_entity.id
_entity.type
_entity.pdbx_description
1 polymer ?
#
loop_
_entity_poly.entity_id
_entity_poly.type
_entity_poly.pdbx_seq_one_letter_code
_entity_poly.pdbx_strand_id
1 'polypeptide(L)'
;MFDTFGEFDSAEELNAAAAGQKAEGDTGALKELAEENGIDEDDVQDYMDGVTDSLCTPLTAAYGKLAVETAVLRPVEIVEDWVSYIRVQCMDDKCMAVGVRRKDRHLKECIARLLTWSFKNSYAVDSDIVKAAGVRESSVKMGIPGMATAKRLIREYYLGGDENEKEVNTRS
;
A
#
# COMPACT_ATOMS: atom_id res chain seq x y z
N MET A 1 -12.45 -4.28 8.46
CA MET A 1 -10.99 -4.29 8.22
C MET A 1 -10.38 -3.79 9.51
N PHE A 2 -9.56 -4.61 10.16
CA PHE A 2 -9.02 -4.31 11.48
C PHE A 2 -10.07 -4.21 12.61
N ASP A 3 -11.05 -5.12 12.62
CA ASP A 3 -12.25 -5.00 13.45
C ASP A 3 -12.08 -5.62 14.86
N THR A 4 -11.29 -6.69 15.01
CA THR A 4 -11.10 -7.39 16.29
C THR A 4 -9.91 -6.82 17.06
N PHE A 5 -8.75 -6.67 16.42
CA PHE A 5 -7.49 -6.29 17.08
C PHE A 5 -7.08 -4.84 16.82
N GLY A 6 -7.72 -4.20 15.85
CA GLY A 6 -7.41 -2.82 15.45
C GLY A 6 -6.18 -2.73 14.55
N GLU A 7 -5.93 -1.53 14.02
CA GLU A 7 -4.84 -1.30 13.09
C GLU A 7 -3.53 -1.00 13.81
N PHE A 8 -2.55 -1.89 13.65
CA PHE A 8 -1.18 -1.70 14.14
C PHE A 8 -0.39 -0.71 13.28
N ASP A 9 0.53 0.02 13.91
CA ASP A 9 1.37 1.00 13.22
C ASP A 9 2.67 0.39 12.68
N SER A 10 3.05 -0.80 13.15
CA SER A 10 4.33 -1.43 12.82
C SER A 10 4.30 -2.95 12.89
N ALA A 11 5.34 -3.60 12.35
CA ALA A 11 5.54 -5.04 12.51
C ALA A 11 5.88 -5.40 13.95
N GLU A 12 6.58 -4.51 14.66
CA GLU A 12 6.94 -4.68 16.06
C GLU A 12 5.69 -4.73 16.96
N GLU A 13 4.72 -3.84 16.76
CA GLU A 13 3.44 -3.89 17.48
C GLU A 13 2.66 -5.17 17.18
N LEU A 14 2.61 -5.58 15.91
CA LEU A 14 1.96 -6.83 15.50
C LEU A 14 2.62 -8.05 16.18
N ASN A 15 3.94 -8.11 16.14
CA ASN A 15 4.71 -9.20 16.74
C ASN A 15 4.57 -9.23 18.27
N ALA A 16 4.47 -8.06 18.92
CA ALA A 16 4.23 -7.99 20.36
C ALA A 16 2.83 -8.53 20.72
N ALA A 17 1.81 -8.19 19.94
CA ALA A 17 0.47 -8.74 20.11
C ALA A 17 0.46 -10.26 19.91
N ALA A 18 1.10 -10.76 18.84
CA ALA A 18 1.22 -12.18 18.54
C ALA A 18 1.96 -12.96 19.65
N ALA A 19 3.03 -12.39 20.19
CA ALA A 19 3.79 -12.98 21.30
C ALA A 19 2.95 -13.09 22.58
N GLY A 20 2.10 -12.10 22.86
CA GLY A 20 1.13 -12.17 23.95
C GLY A 20 0.18 -13.36 23.79
N GLN A 21 -0.47 -13.48 22.63
CA GLN A 21 -1.38 -14.60 22.33
C GLN A 21 -0.69 -15.95 22.43
N LYS A 22 0.54 -16.06 21.90
CA LYS A 22 1.34 -17.28 21.97
C LYS A 22 1.70 -17.67 23.41
N ALA A 23 2.07 -16.69 24.25
CA ALA A 23 2.42 -16.93 25.66
C ALA A 23 1.22 -17.39 26.50
N GLU A 24 0.02 -16.90 26.17
CA GLU A 24 -1.24 -17.32 26.79
C GLU A 24 -1.77 -18.66 26.26
N GLY A 25 -1.17 -19.18 25.18
CA GLY A 25 -1.59 -20.42 24.52
C GLY A 25 -2.84 -20.24 23.64
N ASP A 26 -3.28 -19.00 23.39
CA ASP A 26 -4.44 -18.70 22.56
C ASP A 26 -4.06 -18.70 21.07
N THR A 27 -3.91 -19.91 20.55
CA THR A 27 -3.62 -20.12 19.12
C THR A 27 -4.77 -19.70 18.20
N GLY A 28 -6.00 -19.59 18.72
CA GLY A 28 -7.16 -19.12 17.96
C GLY A 28 -7.07 -17.62 17.70
N ALA A 29 -6.86 -16.84 18.76
CA ALA A 29 -6.67 -15.39 18.67
C ALA A 29 -5.43 -15.02 17.83
N LEU A 30 -4.35 -15.81 17.91
CA LEU A 30 -3.16 -15.60 17.08
C LEU A 30 -3.47 -15.75 15.58
N LYS A 31 -4.25 -16.77 15.19
CA LYS A 31 -4.68 -16.98 13.80
C LYS A 31 -5.59 -15.87 13.32
N GLU A 32 -6.56 -15.44 14.13
CA GLU A 32 -7.45 -14.33 13.80
C GLU A 32 -6.69 -13.01 13.64
N LEU A 33 -5.73 -12.71 14.53
CA LEU A 33 -4.83 -11.56 14.43
C LEU A 33 -4.07 -11.55 13.10
N ALA A 34 -3.53 -12.71 12.71
CA ALA A 34 -2.78 -12.89 11.48
C ALA A 34 -3.66 -12.70 10.23
N GLU A 35 -4.84 -13.33 10.20
CA GLU A 35 -5.82 -13.20 9.12
C GLU A 35 -6.26 -11.75 8.93
N GLU A 36 -6.60 -11.05 10.03
CA GLU A 36 -7.00 -9.65 10.03
C GLU A 36 -5.90 -8.72 9.47
N ASN A 37 -4.64 -9.13 9.59
CA ASN A 37 -3.47 -8.38 9.10
C ASN A 37 -2.92 -8.92 7.77
N GLY A 38 -3.59 -9.90 7.14
CA GLY A 38 -3.20 -10.50 5.87
C GLY A 38 -1.86 -11.24 5.92
N ILE A 39 -1.48 -11.76 7.08
CA ILE A 39 -0.28 -12.59 7.23
C ILE A 39 -0.59 -14.01 6.71
N ASP A 40 0.36 -14.59 6.00
CA ASP A 40 0.21 -15.90 5.38
C ASP A 40 0.09 -17.02 6.44
N GLU A 41 -0.71 -18.05 6.16
CA GLU A 41 -0.90 -19.16 7.09
C GLU A 41 0.40 -19.93 7.36
N ASP A 42 1.31 -20.00 6.38
CA ASP A 42 2.61 -20.64 6.55
C ASP A 42 3.48 -19.84 7.53
N ASP A 43 3.49 -18.49 7.44
CA ASP A 43 4.19 -17.62 8.40
C ASP A 43 3.65 -17.80 9.83
N VAL A 44 2.32 -17.97 9.96
CA VAL A 44 1.66 -18.24 11.24
C VAL A 44 2.10 -19.58 11.82
N GLN A 45 2.11 -20.62 10.99
CA GLN A 45 2.46 -21.97 11.41
C GLN A 45 3.93 -22.06 11.82
N ASP A 46 4.84 -21.49 11.02
CA ASP A 46 6.27 -21.40 11.35
C ASP A 46 6.49 -20.66 12.67
N TYR A 47 5.77 -19.56 12.91
CA TYR A 47 5.85 -18.86 14.17
C TYR A 47 5.32 -19.70 15.33
N MET A 48 4.18 -20.38 15.18
CA MET A 48 3.59 -21.23 16.22
C MET A 48 4.53 -22.38 16.60
N ASP A 49 5.14 -23.03 15.61
CA ASP A 49 6.07 -24.15 15.78
C ASP A 49 7.46 -23.72 16.29
N GLY A 50 7.72 -22.41 16.34
CA GLY A 50 9.00 -21.86 16.80
C GLY A 50 10.12 -21.98 15.76
N VAL A 51 9.76 -22.13 14.49
CA VAL A 51 10.69 -22.04 13.34
C VAL A 51 11.19 -20.60 13.18
N THR A 52 10.32 -19.64 13.44
CA THR A 52 10.64 -18.20 13.45
C THR A 52 10.40 -17.58 14.84
N ASP A 53 11.19 -16.55 15.16
CA ASP A 53 11.10 -15.83 16.44
C ASP A 53 9.97 -14.79 16.47
N SER A 54 9.42 -14.43 15.30
CA SER A 54 8.42 -13.38 15.13
C SER A 54 7.40 -13.77 14.06
N LEU A 55 6.15 -13.39 14.27
CA LEU A 55 5.06 -13.66 13.32
C LEU A 55 5.32 -13.06 11.94
N CYS A 56 5.90 -11.87 11.87
CA CYS A 56 6.15 -11.19 10.60
C CYS A 56 7.43 -10.36 10.59
N THR A 57 7.93 -10.11 9.38
CA THR A 57 8.95 -9.08 9.12
C THR A 57 8.26 -7.77 8.71
N PRO A 58 8.97 -6.63 8.69
CA PRO A 58 8.41 -5.39 8.13
C PRO A 58 7.89 -5.56 6.69
N LEU A 59 8.54 -6.38 5.88
CA LEU A 59 8.12 -6.66 4.50
C LEU A 59 6.79 -7.43 4.47
N THR A 60 6.71 -8.55 5.20
CA THR A 60 5.50 -9.39 5.20
C THR A 60 4.32 -8.67 5.88
N ALA A 61 4.57 -7.86 6.91
CA ALA A 61 3.55 -7.00 7.52
C ALA A 61 3.01 -5.94 6.54
N ALA A 62 3.90 -5.30 5.75
CA ALA A 62 3.49 -4.35 4.72
C ALA A 62 2.67 -5.03 3.62
N TYR A 63 3.08 -6.24 3.22
CA TYR A 63 2.38 -7.02 2.21
C TYR A 63 1.01 -7.49 2.67
N GLY A 64 0.90 -7.94 3.92
CA GLY A 64 -0.38 -8.31 4.52
C GLY A 64 -1.33 -7.13 4.56
N LYS A 65 -0.87 -5.96 5.02
CA LYS A 65 -1.68 -4.72 4.96
C LYS A 65 -2.16 -4.44 3.53
N LEU A 66 -1.25 -4.46 2.55
CA LEU A 66 -1.60 -4.22 1.15
C LEU A 66 -2.60 -5.27 0.62
N ALA A 67 -2.49 -6.53 1.02
CA ALA A 67 -3.43 -7.58 0.63
C ALA A 67 -4.84 -7.27 1.15
N VAL A 68 -4.97 -6.90 2.43
CA VAL A 68 -6.25 -6.53 3.04
C VAL A 68 -6.83 -5.28 2.37
N GLU A 69 -6.04 -4.23 2.16
CA GLU A 69 -6.50 -3.00 1.49
C GLU A 69 -6.88 -3.25 0.03
N THR A 70 -6.15 -4.13 -0.66
CA THR A 70 -6.42 -4.51 -2.06
C THR A 70 -7.70 -5.31 -2.18
N ALA A 71 -7.99 -6.22 -1.24
CA ALA A 71 -9.24 -7.00 -1.22
C ALA A 71 -10.47 -6.09 -1.11
N VAL A 72 -10.35 -4.96 -0.39
CA VAL A 72 -11.40 -3.95 -0.29
C VAL A 72 -11.45 -3.07 -1.54
N LEU A 73 -10.31 -2.56 -2.00
CA LEU A 73 -10.22 -1.59 -3.11
C LEU A 73 -10.57 -2.22 -4.46
N ARG A 74 -10.23 -3.50 -4.66
CA ARG A 74 -10.38 -4.26 -5.92
C ARG A 74 -9.84 -3.47 -7.12
N PRO A 75 -8.53 -3.13 -7.12
CA PRO A 75 -7.92 -2.40 -8.21
C PRO A 75 -8.00 -3.21 -9.52
N VAL A 76 -7.99 -2.50 -10.64
CA VAL A 76 -7.96 -3.10 -11.98
C VAL A 76 -6.94 -2.36 -12.85
N GLU A 77 -6.31 -3.09 -13.76
CA GLU A 77 -5.44 -2.53 -14.80
C GLU A 77 -4.30 -1.69 -14.17
N ILE A 78 -4.17 -0.43 -14.57
CA ILE A 78 -3.10 0.46 -14.11
C ILE A 78 -3.04 0.63 -12.58
N VAL A 79 -4.17 0.47 -11.88
CA VAL A 79 -4.18 0.55 -10.42
C VAL A 79 -3.52 -0.69 -9.81
N GLU A 80 -3.65 -1.87 -10.41
CA GLU A 80 -2.94 -3.09 -9.99
C GLU A 80 -1.43 -2.96 -10.20
N ASP A 81 -1.01 -2.35 -11.30
CA ASP A 81 0.40 -2.03 -11.56
C ASP A 81 0.96 -1.10 -10.47
N TRP A 82 0.18 -0.11 -10.02
CA TRP A 82 0.59 0.77 -8.93
C TRP A 82 0.73 0.02 -7.60
N VAL A 83 -0.16 -0.92 -7.28
CA VAL A 83 0.02 -1.80 -6.10
C VAL A 83 1.32 -2.61 -6.25
N SER A 84 1.59 -3.14 -7.43
CA SER A 84 2.82 -3.89 -7.72
C SER A 84 4.07 -3.02 -7.56
N TYR A 85 4.01 -1.74 -7.95
CA TYR A 85 5.10 -0.80 -7.71
C TYR A 85 5.34 -0.51 -6.23
N ILE A 86 4.29 -0.47 -5.40
CA ILE A 86 4.46 -0.36 -3.94
C ILE A 86 5.20 -1.61 -3.43
N ARG A 87 4.75 -2.81 -3.82
CA ARG A 87 5.34 -4.08 -3.39
C ARG A 87 6.82 -4.19 -3.73
N VAL A 88 7.19 -3.89 -4.98
CA VAL A 88 8.60 -3.90 -5.42
C VAL A 88 9.42 -2.90 -4.59
N GLN A 89 8.90 -1.71 -4.34
CA GLN A 89 9.62 -0.71 -3.55
C GLN A 89 9.79 -1.11 -2.09
N CYS A 90 8.87 -1.88 -1.51
CA CYS A 90 9.06 -2.48 -0.17
C CYS A 90 10.17 -3.54 -0.16
N MET A 91 10.34 -4.32 -1.23
CA MET A 91 11.44 -5.29 -1.33
C MET A 91 12.80 -4.60 -1.39
N ASP A 92 12.87 -3.50 -2.15
CA ASP A 92 14.11 -2.76 -2.39
C ASP A 92 14.52 -1.88 -1.20
N ASP A 93 13.55 -1.44 -0.38
CA ASP A 93 13.76 -0.45 0.67
C ASP A 93 12.95 -0.77 1.94
N LYS A 94 13.64 -1.14 3.02
CA LYS A 94 12.99 -1.44 4.31
C LYS A 94 12.18 -0.25 4.83
N CYS A 95 12.58 0.99 4.57
CA CYS A 95 11.83 2.18 4.99
C CYS A 95 10.49 2.26 4.26
N MET A 96 10.41 1.79 3.02
CA MET A 96 9.13 1.68 2.30
C MET A 96 8.21 0.67 2.96
N ALA A 97 8.71 -0.51 3.34
CA ALA A 97 7.91 -1.51 4.04
C ALA A 97 7.36 -0.96 5.38
N VAL A 98 8.22 -0.31 6.17
CA VAL A 98 7.80 0.37 7.41
C VAL A 98 6.76 1.45 7.13
N GLY A 99 7.00 2.31 6.13
CA GLY A 99 6.08 3.39 5.75
C GLY A 99 4.72 2.88 5.28
N VAL A 100 4.68 1.77 4.54
CA VAL A 100 3.43 1.13 4.12
C VAL A 100 2.67 0.57 5.30
N ARG A 101 3.34 -0.02 6.30
CA ARG A 101 2.65 -0.60 7.45
C ARG A 101 1.95 0.44 8.32
N ARG A 102 2.50 1.65 8.46
CA ARG A 102 1.94 2.72 9.31
C ARG A 102 0.44 2.88 9.16
N LYS A 103 -0.28 3.02 10.28
CA LYS A 103 -1.75 3.07 10.29
C LYS A 103 -2.32 4.38 9.72
N ASP A 104 -1.49 5.40 9.58
CA ASP A 104 -1.85 6.68 8.94
C ASP A 104 -1.52 6.74 7.45
N ARG A 105 -1.14 5.61 6.84
CA ARG A 105 -0.84 5.48 5.41
C ARG A 105 -1.71 4.39 4.79
N HIS A 106 -2.53 4.76 3.81
CA HIS A 106 -3.48 3.85 3.18
C HIS A 106 -3.32 3.82 1.66
N LEU A 107 -3.47 2.63 1.07
CA LEU A 107 -3.42 2.43 -0.38
C LEU A 107 -4.38 3.37 -1.12
N LYS A 108 -5.64 3.49 -0.66
CA LYS A 108 -6.66 4.34 -1.30
C LYS A 108 -6.20 5.80 -1.45
N GLU A 109 -5.47 6.32 -0.47
CA GLU A 109 -4.97 7.70 -0.47
C GLU A 109 -3.72 7.85 -1.34
N CYS A 110 -2.85 6.83 -1.35
CA CYS A 110 -1.74 6.75 -2.29
C CYS A 110 -2.25 6.80 -3.75
N ILE A 111 -3.28 6.00 -4.07
CA ILE A 111 -3.92 6.01 -5.38
C ILE A 111 -4.58 7.37 -5.66
N ALA A 112 -5.23 7.99 -4.68
CA ALA A 112 -5.80 9.33 -4.83
C ALA A 112 -4.73 10.40 -5.16
N ARG A 113 -3.52 10.29 -4.59
CA ARG A 113 -2.39 11.18 -4.90
C ARG A 113 -1.91 10.99 -6.35
N LEU A 114 -1.80 9.74 -6.81
CA LEU A 114 -1.47 9.42 -8.20
C LEU A 114 -2.51 9.97 -9.18
N LEU A 115 -3.80 9.80 -8.88
CA LEU A 115 -4.89 10.35 -9.69
C LEU A 115 -4.89 11.88 -9.70
N THR A 116 -4.67 12.52 -8.56
CA THR A 116 -4.57 13.99 -8.46
C THR A 116 -3.47 14.53 -9.36
N TRP A 117 -2.29 13.89 -9.34
CA TRP A 117 -1.20 14.23 -10.26
C TRP A 117 -1.63 14.00 -11.72
N SER A 118 -2.27 12.86 -12.00
CA SER A 118 -2.69 12.46 -13.35
C SER A 118 -3.61 13.47 -14.02
N PHE A 119 -4.64 13.94 -13.30
CA PHE A 119 -5.58 14.93 -13.85
C PHE A 119 -4.93 16.31 -14.04
N LYS A 120 -4.10 16.74 -13.08
CA LYS A 120 -3.37 18.03 -13.16
C LYS A 120 -2.38 18.06 -14.32
N ASN A 121 -1.75 16.93 -14.63
CA ASN A 121 -0.71 16.83 -15.65
C ASN A 121 -1.20 16.15 -16.94
N SER A 122 -2.52 16.09 -17.14
CA SER A 122 -3.09 15.51 -18.35
C SER A 122 -2.75 16.33 -19.60
N TYR A 123 -2.45 15.65 -20.69
CA TYR A 123 -2.09 16.24 -21.97
C TYR A 123 -3.06 15.81 -23.07
N ALA A 124 -3.21 16.66 -24.08
CA ALA A 124 -4.01 16.35 -25.25
C ALA A 124 -3.30 15.28 -26.09
N VAL A 125 -4.05 14.27 -26.53
CA VAL A 125 -3.55 13.25 -27.47
C VAL A 125 -3.51 13.86 -28.87
N ASP A 126 -2.48 13.51 -29.63
CA ASP A 126 -2.34 13.95 -31.02
C ASP A 126 -3.58 13.60 -31.87
N SER A 127 -4.06 14.55 -32.66
CA SER A 127 -5.32 14.42 -33.40
C SER A 127 -5.29 13.29 -34.44
N ASP A 128 -4.12 13.00 -35.03
CA ASP A 128 -4.00 11.92 -35.99
C ASP A 128 -4.09 10.55 -35.30
N ILE A 129 -3.56 10.43 -34.08
CA ILE A 129 -3.74 9.24 -33.24
C ILE A 129 -5.22 9.06 -32.89
N VAL A 130 -5.91 10.14 -32.48
CA VAL A 130 -7.35 10.10 -32.16
C VAL A 130 -8.17 9.67 -33.37
N LYS A 131 -7.87 10.21 -34.55
CA LYS A 131 -8.52 9.85 -35.81
C LYS A 131 -8.25 8.41 -36.21
N ALA A 132 -7.01 7.95 -36.09
CA ALA A 132 -6.64 6.56 -36.37
C ALA A 132 -7.31 5.56 -35.42
N ALA A 133 -7.53 5.94 -34.16
CA ALA A 133 -8.27 5.15 -33.18
C ALA A 133 -9.78 5.10 -33.45
N GLY A 134 -10.31 5.91 -34.38
CA GLY A 134 -11.75 5.97 -34.68
C GLY A 134 -12.60 6.58 -33.56
N VAL A 135 -11.96 7.29 -32.62
CA VAL A 135 -12.65 7.95 -31.50
C VAL A 135 -13.35 9.19 -32.03
N ARG A 136 -14.65 9.32 -31.74
CA ARG A 136 -15.49 10.43 -32.24
C ARG A 136 -15.33 11.72 -31.44
N GLU A 137 -14.76 11.64 -30.24
CA GLU A 137 -14.52 12.79 -29.38
C GLU A 137 -13.29 13.57 -29.84
N SER A 138 -13.45 14.88 -30.03
CA SER A 138 -12.40 15.77 -30.51
C SER A 138 -11.38 16.17 -29.44
N SER A 139 -11.56 15.76 -28.17
CA SER A 139 -10.69 16.16 -27.05
C SER A 139 -10.35 14.99 -26.13
N VAL A 140 -9.56 14.03 -26.65
CA VAL A 140 -9.00 12.95 -25.83
C VAL A 140 -7.79 13.47 -25.07
N LYS A 141 -7.75 13.22 -23.76
CA LYS A 141 -6.61 13.50 -22.89
C LYS A 141 -6.08 12.24 -22.24
N MET A 142 -4.77 12.17 -22.06
CA MET A 142 -4.10 11.13 -21.26
C MET A 142 -3.43 11.79 -20.05
N GLY A 143 -3.52 11.14 -18.90
CA GLY A 143 -2.94 11.63 -17.65
C GLY A 143 -2.21 10.56 -16.84
N ILE A 144 -2.21 9.31 -17.29
CA ILE A 144 -1.56 8.22 -16.54
C ILE A 144 -0.05 8.50 -16.45
N PRO A 145 0.54 8.58 -15.24
CA PRO A 145 1.98 8.75 -15.07
C PRO A 145 2.74 7.56 -15.63
N GLY A 146 3.88 7.84 -16.27
CA GLY A 146 4.88 6.81 -16.53
C GLY A 146 5.42 6.21 -15.23
N MET A 147 5.99 5.00 -15.30
CA MET A 147 6.45 4.21 -14.15
C MET A 147 7.36 5.01 -13.20
N ALA A 148 8.34 5.76 -13.73
CA ALA A 148 9.27 6.53 -12.91
C ALA A 148 8.55 7.59 -12.04
N THR A 149 7.60 8.31 -12.63
CA THR A 149 6.76 9.30 -11.92
C THR A 149 5.87 8.61 -10.89
N ALA A 150 5.23 7.51 -11.24
CA ALA A 150 4.38 6.76 -10.32
C ALA A 150 5.15 6.27 -9.09
N LYS A 151 6.32 5.63 -9.30
CA LYS A 151 7.21 5.17 -8.21
C LYS A 151 7.63 6.32 -7.30
N ARG A 152 8.04 7.46 -7.87
CA ARG A 152 8.39 8.66 -7.09
C ARG A 152 7.23 9.15 -6.22
N LEU A 153 6.03 9.30 -6.77
CA LEU A 153 4.84 9.75 -6.04
C LEU A 153 4.44 8.77 -4.93
N ILE A 154 4.59 7.47 -5.18
CA ILE A 154 4.37 6.43 -4.16
C ILE A 154 5.35 6.60 -3.00
N ARG A 155 6.65 6.77 -3.29
CA ARG A 155 7.68 6.95 -2.24
C ARG A 155 7.42 8.18 -1.40
N GLU A 156 7.17 9.31 -2.04
CA GLU A 156 6.87 10.56 -1.34
C GLU A 156 5.67 10.42 -0.41
N TYR A 157 4.62 9.70 -0.82
CA TYR A 157 3.45 9.46 0.04
C TYR A 157 3.82 8.66 1.30
N TYR A 158 4.44 7.49 1.14
CA TYR A 158 4.70 6.59 2.26
C TYR A 158 5.86 7.06 3.15
N LEU A 159 6.85 7.76 2.59
CA LEU A 159 8.03 8.24 3.33
C LEU A 159 7.89 9.68 3.84
N GLY A 160 6.74 10.34 3.63
CA GLY A 160 6.48 11.67 4.19
C GLY A 160 7.14 12.83 3.45
N GLY A 161 7.37 12.71 2.13
CA GLY A 161 7.90 13.78 1.30
C GLY A 161 7.05 15.07 1.24
N ASP A 162 5.82 15.03 1.75
CA ASP A 162 4.83 16.13 1.71
C ASP A 162 4.65 16.90 3.03
N GLU A 163 5.43 16.62 4.08
CA GLU A 163 5.35 17.46 5.30
C GLU A 163 5.74 18.93 5.04
N ASN A 164 6.38 19.23 3.90
CA ASN A 164 6.71 20.59 3.48
C ASN A 164 5.62 21.30 2.64
N GLU A 165 4.58 20.64 2.10
CA GLU A 165 3.55 21.34 1.30
C GLU A 165 2.39 21.88 2.14
N LYS A 166 2.11 21.27 3.31
CA LYS A 166 1.03 21.74 4.20
C LYS A 166 1.38 23.01 4.98
N GLU A 167 2.66 23.28 5.24
CA GLU A 167 3.09 24.56 5.83
C GLU A 167 3.08 25.74 4.83
N VAL A 168 3.21 25.47 3.53
CA VAL A 168 3.21 26.54 2.51
C VAL A 168 1.79 27.03 2.22
N ASN A 169 0.79 26.16 2.26
CA ASN A 169 -0.58 26.52 1.87
C ASN A 169 -1.46 27.08 3.01
N THR A 170 -0.88 27.33 4.19
CA THR A 170 -1.54 28.04 5.31
C THR A 170 -1.01 29.47 5.52
N ARG A 171 -0.09 29.93 4.66
CA ARG A 171 0.50 31.28 4.69
C ARG A 171 0.30 32.07 3.38
N SER A 172 -0.84 31.93 2.72
CA SER A 172 -1.20 32.77 1.57
C SER A 172 -2.65 33.23 1.65
#